data_AF-A3UHT6-F1
#
_entry.id   AF-A3UHT6-F1
#
_cell.length_a   1.000
_cell.length_b   1.000
_cell.length_c   1.000
_cell.angle_alpha   90.00
_cell.angle_beta   90.00
_cell.angle_gamma   90.00
#
_symmetry.space_group_name_H-M   'P 1'
#
loop_
_entity.id
_entity.type
_entity.pdbx_description
1 polymer ?
#
loop_
_entity_poly.entity_id
_entity_poly.type
_entity_poly.pdbx_seq_one_letter_code
_entity_poly.pdbx_strand_id
1 'polypeptide(L)'
;MMMALVIALPALAGALAAFALRRRLAALGFMTWLGWMMIGAGAPVLLGQVIALGLTDTAAAMAEGCEFAGPDACRTAGLYFVLPLAAGLCAGLGWAAGALSVRFAKAKDTI
;
A
#
# COMPACT_ATOMS: atom_id res chain seq x y z
N MET A 1 49.48 -1.80 28.15
CA MET A 1 48.81 -2.63 27.12
C MET A 1 47.64 -3.46 27.66
N MET A 2 47.77 -4.20 28.77
CA MET A 2 46.66 -5.00 29.32
C MET A 2 45.40 -4.18 29.68
N MET A 3 45.53 -3.01 30.31
CA MET A 3 44.37 -2.17 30.69
C MET A 3 43.58 -1.63 29.49
N ALA A 4 44.25 -1.32 28.38
CA ALA A 4 43.58 -0.87 27.15
C ALA A 4 42.73 -2.00 26.53
N LEU A 5 43.19 -3.25 26.61
CA LEU A 5 42.47 -4.41 26.12
C LEU A 5 41.21 -4.70 26.96
N VAL A 6 41.31 -4.54 28.28
CA VAL A 6 40.20 -4.77 29.23
C VAL A 6 39.05 -3.77 29.02
N ILE A 7 39.33 -2.57 28.51
CA ILE A 7 38.32 -1.55 28.20
C ILE A 7 37.83 -1.66 26.75
N ALA A 8 38.72 -1.98 25.82
CA ALA A 8 38.39 -2.08 24.40
C ALA A 8 37.46 -3.27 24.08
N LEU A 9 37.63 -4.41 24.75
CA LEU A 9 36.79 -5.59 24.56
C LEU A 9 35.29 -5.35 24.87
N PRO A 10 34.91 -4.82 26.04
CA PRO A 10 33.51 -4.53 26.35
C PRO A 10 32.95 -3.39 25.48
N ALA A 11 33.77 -2.42 25.08
CA ALA A 11 33.36 -1.38 24.13
C ALA A 11 33.03 -1.95 22.73
N LEU A 12 33.86 -2.87 22.23
CA LEU A 12 33.61 -3.60 20.97
C LEU A 12 32.37 -4.50 21.06
N ALA A 13 32.19 -5.21 22.18
CA ALA A 13 31.01 -6.02 22.41
C ALA A 13 29.73 -5.17 22.46
N GLY A 14 29.76 -4.03 23.13
CA GLY A 14 28.65 -3.07 23.17
C GLY A 14 28.33 -2.49 21.78
N ALA A 15 29.35 -2.14 20.99
CA ALA A 15 29.18 -1.66 19.62
C ALA A 15 28.55 -2.73 18.70
N LEU A 16 28.99 -3.99 18.79
CA LEU A 16 28.41 -5.10 18.04
C LEU A 16 26.95 -5.38 18.43
N ALA A 17 26.64 -5.35 19.74
CA ALA A 17 25.29 -5.51 20.23
C ALA A 17 24.36 -4.39 19.74
N ALA A 18 24.82 -3.14 19.79
CA ALA A 18 24.09 -1.99 19.27
C ALA A 18 23.87 -2.10 17.75
N PHE A 19 24.87 -2.59 17.01
CA PHE A 19 24.76 -2.79 15.56
C PHE A 19 23.78 -3.92 15.20
N ALA A 20 23.81 -5.03 15.93
CA ALA A 20 22.86 -6.12 15.78
C ALA A 20 21.43 -5.67 16.09
N LEU A 21 21.23 -4.87 17.15
CA LEU A 21 19.93 -4.31 17.51
C LEU A 21 19.42 -3.35 16.44
N ARG A 22 20.28 -2.46 15.91
CA ARG A 22 19.94 -1.56 14.80
C ARG A 22 19.54 -2.32 13.54
N ARG A 23 20.23 -3.42 13.20
CA ARG A 23 19.85 -4.28 12.06
C ARG A 23 18.47 -4.92 12.26
N ARG A 24 18.17 -5.41 13.47
CA ARG A 24 16.85 -5.98 13.78
C ARG A 24 15.74 -4.94 13.73
N LEU A 25 15.98 -3.74 14.27
CA LEU A 25 15.04 -2.60 14.18
C LEU A 25 14.81 -2.17 12.73
N ALA A 26 15.85 -2.15 11.90
CA ALA A 26 15.73 -1.85 10.47
C ALA A 26 14.91 -2.92 9.73
N ALA A 27 15.09 -4.20 10.06
CA ALA A 27 14.31 -5.30 9.51
C ALA A 27 12.83 -5.23 9.91
N LEU A 28 12.55 -4.96 11.19
CA LEU A 28 11.19 -4.72 11.69
C LEU A 28 10.55 -3.52 11.00
N GLY A 29 11.29 -2.42 10.84
CA GLY A 29 10.84 -1.23 10.12
C GLY A 29 10.59 -1.46 8.63
N PHE A 30 11.27 -2.44 8.02
CA PHE A 30 11.01 -2.83 6.64
C PHE A 30 9.75 -3.69 6.52
N MET A 31 9.57 -4.68 7.41
CA MET A 31 8.36 -5.50 7.46
C MET A 31 7.10 -4.68 7.75
N THR A 32 7.16 -3.74 8.71
CA THR A 32 6.04 -2.85 9.00
C THR A 32 5.71 -1.93 7.83
N TRP A 33 6.74 -1.41 7.14
CA TRP A 33 6.55 -0.61 5.93
C TRP A 33 5.93 -1.41 4.78
N LEU A 34 6.37 -2.65 4.54
CA LEU A 34 5.78 -3.56 3.57
C LEU A 34 4.32 -3.88 3.91
N GLY A 35 4.01 -4.13 5.18
CA GLY A 35 2.65 -4.33 5.66
C GLY A 35 1.76 -3.12 5.40
N TRP A 36 2.25 -1.92 5.72
CA TRP A 36 1.54 -0.66 5.44
C TRP A 36 1.35 -0.40 3.94
N MET A 37 2.34 -0.76 3.11
CA MET A 37 2.24 -0.65 1.67
C MET A 37 1.15 -1.58 1.12
N MET A 38 1.11 -2.84 1.57
CA MET A 38 0.09 -3.81 1.18
C MET A 38 -1.31 -3.42 1.63
N ILE A 39 -1.46 -2.94 2.87
CA ILE A 39 -2.74 -2.46 3.39
C ILE A 39 -3.22 -1.24 2.61
N GLY A 40 -2.37 -0.23 2.41
CA GLY A 40 -2.78 0.99 1.73
C GLY A 40 -2.99 0.83 0.22
N ALA A 41 -2.34 -0.15 -0.42
CA ALA A 41 -2.64 -0.50 -1.82
C ALA A 41 -3.90 -1.38 -1.94
N GLY A 42 -4.11 -2.31 -1.01
CA GLY A 42 -5.23 -3.25 -1.05
C GLY A 42 -6.57 -2.66 -0.58
N ALA A 43 -6.56 -1.80 0.44
CA ALA A 43 -7.76 -1.17 0.98
C ALA A 43 -8.59 -0.39 -0.06
N PRO A 44 -8.03 0.48 -0.91
CA PRO A 44 -8.81 1.20 -1.93
C PRO A 44 -9.37 0.28 -3.02
N VAL A 45 -8.66 -0.80 -3.36
CA VAL A 45 -9.15 -1.81 -4.32
C VAL A 45 -10.36 -2.55 -3.75
N LEU A 46 -10.26 -3.03 -2.50
CA LEU A 46 -11.36 -3.68 -1.80
C LEU A 46 -12.55 -2.73 -1.63
N LEU A 47 -12.29 -1.47 -1.33
CA LEU A 47 -13.34 -0.45 -1.20
C LEU A 47 -14.06 -0.21 -2.54
N GLY A 48 -13.31 -0.13 -3.66
CA GLY A 48 -13.90 -0.06 -4.99
C GLY A 48 -14.76 -1.29 -5.35
N GLN A 49 -14.33 -2.48 -4.93
CA GLN A 49 -15.11 -3.73 -5.10
C GLN A 49 -16.38 -3.75 -4.25
N VAL A 50 -16.30 -3.31 -2.99
CA VAL A 50 -17.48 -3.23 -2.10
C VAL A 50 -18.49 -2.22 -2.63
N ILE A 51 -18.04 -1.07 -3.13
CA ILE A 51 -18.92 -0.08 -3.76
C ILE A 51 -19.56 -0.67 -5.03
N ALA A 52 -18.78 -1.35 -5.88
CA ALA A 52 -19.33 -2.03 -7.05
C ALA A 52 -20.38 -3.09 -6.67
N LEU A 53 -20.15 -3.87 -5.59
CA LEU A 53 -21.13 -4.83 -5.07
C LEU A 53 -22.37 -4.14 -4.49
N GLY A 54 -22.23 -3.01 -3.81
CA GLY A 54 -23.37 -2.24 -3.31
C GLY A 54 -24.22 -1.63 -4.43
N LEU A 55 -23.61 -1.37 -5.59
CA LEU A 55 -24.28 -0.86 -6.78
C LEU A 55 -24.93 -1.96 -7.63
N THR A 56 -24.77 -3.24 -7.28
CA THR A 56 -25.25 -4.35 -8.12
C THR A 56 -26.75 -4.31 -8.34
N ASP A 57 -27.53 -4.07 -7.27
CA ASP A 57 -29.00 -3.97 -7.37
C ASP A 57 -29.44 -2.75 -8.17
N THR A 58 -28.76 -1.60 -7.98
CA THR A 58 -29.05 -0.39 -8.75
C THR A 58 -28.77 -0.57 -10.25
N ALA A 59 -27.71 -1.31 -10.57
CA ALA A 59 -27.36 -1.58 -11.94
C ALA A 59 -28.22 -2.69 -12.58
N ALA A 60 -28.71 -3.66 -11.81
CA ALA A 60 -29.72 -4.61 -12.26
C ALA A 60 -31.03 -3.89 -12.63
N ALA A 61 -31.49 -2.97 -11.78
CA ALA A 61 -32.66 -2.13 -12.05
C ALA A 61 -32.46 -1.22 -13.29
N MET A 62 -31.24 -0.70 -13.49
CA MET A 62 -30.92 0.08 -14.69
C MET A 62 -30.83 -0.80 -15.94
N ALA A 63 -30.32 -2.03 -15.86
CA ALA A 63 -30.24 -2.96 -16.97
C ALA A 63 -31.64 -3.35 -17.49
N GLU A 64 -32.59 -3.61 -16.60
CA GLU A 64 -34.00 -3.84 -16.97
C GLU A 64 -34.63 -2.60 -17.64
N GLY A 65 -34.31 -1.40 -17.17
CA GLY A 65 -34.75 -0.15 -17.82
C GLY A 65 -34.06 0.16 -19.16
N CYS A 66 -32.87 -0.38 -19.40
CA CYS A 66 -32.08 -0.11 -20.59
C CYS A 66 -32.57 -0.86 -21.85
N GLU A 67 -33.18 -2.04 -21.70
CA GLU A 67 -33.86 -2.71 -22.82
C GLU A 67 -34.97 -1.84 -23.42
N PHE A 68 -35.62 -1.01 -22.60
CA PHE A 68 -36.69 -0.10 -23.03
C PHE A 68 -36.18 1.29 -23.47
N ALA A 69 -35.01 1.74 -23.00
CA ALA A 69 -34.51 3.11 -23.20
C ALA A 69 -33.46 3.26 -24.33
N GLY A 70 -32.95 2.16 -24.89
CA GLY A 70 -32.01 2.16 -26.01
C GLY A 70 -30.52 2.07 -25.62
N PRO A 71 -29.61 1.93 -26.61
CA PRO A 71 -28.23 1.48 -26.39
C PRO A 71 -27.34 2.42 -25.56
N ASP A 72 -27.61 3.72 -25.55
CA ASP A 72 -26.83 4.71 -24.78
C ASP A 72 -27.11 4.65 -23.27
N ALA A 73 -28.34 4.31 -22.87
CA ALA A 73 -28.67 4.07 -21.46
C ALA A 73 -27.92 2.85 -20.92
N CYS A 74 -27.82 1.79 -21.73
CA CYS A 74 -27.14 0.55 -21.40
C CYS A 74 -25.64 0.75 -21.18
N ARG A 75 -25.02 1.62 -22.01
CA ARG A 75 -23.61 2.02 -21.84
C ARG A 75 -23.36 2.81 -20.56
N THR A 76 -24.32 3.65 -20.17
CA THR A 76 -24.23 4.49 -18.97
C THR A 76 -24.36 3.64 -17.70
N ALA A 77 -25.23 2.63 -17.69
CA ALA A 77 -25.34 1.66 -16.60
C ALA A 77 -24.04 0.87 -16.39
N GLY A 78 -23.36 0.46 -17.46
CA GLY A 78 -22.05 -0.19 -17.37
C GLY A 78 -20.95 0.68 -16.75
N LEU A 79 -20.99 1.99 -17.00
CA LEU A 79 -20.03 2.95 -16.42
C LEU A 79 -20.14 3.06 -14.90
N TYR A 80 -21.33 2.87 -14.32
CA TYR A 80 -21.53 2.90 -12.86
C TYR A 80 -20.81 1.77 -12.12
N PHE A 81 -20.60 0.61 -12.77
CA PHE A 81 -19.79 -0.47 -12.21
C PHE A 81 -18.29 -0.25 -12.41
N VAL A 82 -17.91 0.24 -13.58
CA VAL A 82 -16.49 0.35 -13.96
C VAL A 82 -15.82 1.51 -13.21
N LEU A 83 -16.53 2.61 -12.94
CA LEU A 83 -15.96 3.77 -12.25
C LEU A 83 -15.40 3.45 -10.85
N PRO A 84 -16.16 2.81 -9.95
CA PRO A 84 -15.67 2.46 -8.61
C PRO A 84 -14.46 1.54 -8.64
N LEU A 85 -14.45 0.56 -9.55
CA LEU A 85 -13.35 -0.37 -9.75
C LEU A 85 -12.09 0.34 -10.27
N ALA A 86 -12.24 1.19 -11.28
CA ALA A 86 -11.14 1.98 -11.84
C ALA A 86 -10.59 2.97 -10.80
N ALA A 87 -11.47 3.64 -10.04
CA ALA A 87 -11.09 4.55 -8.96
C ALA A 87 -10.31 3.82 -7.85
N GLY A 88 -10.78 2.65 -7.43
CA GLY A 88 -10.11 1.81 -6.43
C GLY A 88 -8.73 1.34 -6.91
N LEU A 89 -8.60 0.94 -8.17
CA LEU A 89 -7.33 0.49 -8.76
C LEU A 89 -6.32 1.64 -8.89
N CYS A 90 -6.77 2.80 -9.38
CA CYS A 90 -5.94 4.00 -9.49
C CYS A 90 -5.47 4.50 -8.13
N ALA A 91 -6.35 4.50 -7.12
CA ALA A 91 -5.99 4.87 -5.75
C ALA A 91 -4.98 3.89 -5.14
N GLY A 92 -5.14 2.58 -5.36
CA GLY A 92 -4.19 1.57 -4.91
C GLY A 92 -2.81 1.72 -5.57
N LEU A 93 -2.77 1.94 -6.87
CA LEU A 93 -1.53 2.20 -7.62
C LEU A 93 -0.87 3.53 -7.20
N GLY A 94 -1.66 4.59 -6.99
CA GLY A 94 -1.17 5.88 -6.51
C GLY A 94 -0.54 5.76 -5.12
N TRP A 95 -1.16 5.00 -4.22
CA TRP A 95 -0.58 4.72 -2.90
C TRP A 95 0.72 3.95 -2.99
N ALA A 96 0.77 2.90 -3.82
CA ALA A 96 1.99 2.12 -4.03
C ALA A 96 3.13 2.98 -4.60
N ALA A 97 2.84 3.83 -5.59
CA ALA A 97 3.81 4.75 -6.18
C ALA A 97 4.32 5.78 -5.16
N GLY A 98 3.42 6.38 -4.36
CA GLY A 98 3.77 7.33 -3.30
C GLY A 98 4.59 6.69 -2.18
N ALA A 99 4.22 5.48 -1.75
CA ALA A 99 4.98 4.74 -0.74
C ALA A 99 6.41 4.43 -1.24
N LEU A 100 6.55 4.02 -2.51
CA LEU A 100 7.85 3.82 -3.15
C LEU A 100 8.66 5.11 -3.20
N SER A 101 8.07 6.22 -3.67
CA SER A 101 8.80 7.48 -3.83
C SER A 101 9.33 8.01 -2.50
N VAL A 102 8.57 7.89 -1.41
CA VAL A 102 9.01 8.30 -0.07
C VAL A 102 10.19 7.44 0.43
N ARG A 103 10.21 6.14 0.10
CA ARG A 103 11.31 5.24 0.46
C ARG A 103 12.58 5.56 -0.34
N PHE A 104 12.47 5.79 -1.65
CA PHE A 104 13.61 6.10 -2.51
C PHE A 104 14.14 7.53 -2.29
N ALA A 105 13.28 8.50 -2.00
CA ALA A 105 13.69 9.84 -1.60
C ALA A 105 14.53 9.79 -0.31
N LYS A 106 14.06 9.05 0.69
CA LYS A 106 14.78 8.86 1.96
C LYS A 106 16.14 8.15 1.78
N ALA A 107 16.28 7.28 0.79
CA ALA A 107 17.57 6.63 0.49
C ALA A 107 18.58 7.61 -0.13
N LYS A 108 18.11 8.59 -0.91
CA LYS A 108 18.95 9.63 -1.52
C LYS A 108 19.56 10.59 -0.50
N ASP A 109 18.83 10.91 0.57
CA ASP A 109 19.30 11.82 1.64
C ASP A 109 20.29 11.17 2.63
N THR A 110 20.50 9.86 2.52
CA THR A 110 21.41 9.09 3.41
C THR A 110 22.75 8.72 2.76
N ILE A 111 23.02 9.16 1.53
CA ILE A 111 24.29 9.02 0.80
C ILE A 111 24.99 10.39 0.81
#